data_AF-A0A2V9X5E8-F1
#
_entry.id   AF-A0A2V9X5E8-F1
#
_cell.length_a   1.000
_cell.length_b   1.000
_cell.length_c   1.000
_cell.angle_alpha   90.00
_cell.angle_beta   90.00
_cell.angle_gamma   90.00
#
_symmetry.space_group_name_H-M   'P 1'
#
loop_
_entity.id
_entity.type
_entity.pdbx_description
1 polymer ?
#
loop_
_entity_poly.entity_id
_entity_poly.type
_entity_poly.pdbx_seq_one_letter_code
_entity_poly.pdbx_strand_id
1 'polypeptide(L)'
;MNSDSRPSNPQSERMRVSYDTIAAEYADRIYPELKSKPFDRQLLDRFADDVRMSGPVCDIGCGPAQIARYLFDRGVNVFGLDLSAGMLNEAKRLNPNIDFIQGSMLQLGLGADTLGGIAAFYSIIHIGREQVVATLSEMRRVLKRKGSLLLAFHLGDDVIHMTDFHDHPVDFEATLFRIEEMTGYAKAAGLNLQQAMERDPYPEVEYQSRRGYILATKS
;
A
#
# COMPACT_ATOMS: atom_id res chain seq x y z
N MET A 1 23.61 -15.80 -13.34
CA MET A 1 22.75 -15.26 -12.26
C MET A 1 23.03 -13.76 -12.21
N ASN A 2 22.28 -12.96 -12.96
CA ASN A 2 22.50 -11.51 -12.96
C ASN A 2 21.73 -10.92 -11.78
N SER A 3 22.47 -10.65 -10.71
CA SER A 3 22.07 -9.70 -9.67
C SER A 3 22.11 -8.31 -10.30
N ASP A 4 21.00 -7.90 -10.91
CA ASP A 4 20.82 -6.54 -11.43
C ASP A 4 20.48 -5.61 -10.25
N SER A 5 21.43 -5.47 -9.32
CA SER A 5 21.34 -4.53 -8.21
C SER A 5 21.70 -3.14 -8.73
N ARG A 6 20.72 -2.48 -9.37
CA ARG A 6 20.74 -1.01 -9.46
C ARG A 6 20.90 -0.45 -8.04
N PRO A 7 21.72 0.59 -7.83
CA PRO A 7 21.87 1.17 -6.52
C PRO A 7 20.49 1.58 -6.00
N SER A 8 20.11 1.02 -4.84
CA SER A 8 18.89 1.38 -4.15
C SER A 8 18.87 2.89 -3.95
N ASN A 9 17.78 3.55 -4.33
CA ASN A 9 17.57 4.97 -4.03
C ASN A 9 17.89 5.21 -2.54
N PRO A 10 18.82 6.11 -2.17
CA PRO A 10 19.20 6.33 -0.78
C PRO A 10 18.00 6.60 0.14
N GLN A 11 16.96 7.27 -0.35
CA GLN A 11 15.72 7.50 0.41
C GLN A 11 14.97 6.19 0.68
N SER A 12 14.81 5.33 -0.34
CA SER A 12 14.17 4.02 -0.18
C SER A 12 14.95 3.12 0.78
N GLU A 13 16.28 3.21 0.80
CA GLU A 13 17.10 2.43 1.71
C GLU A 13 16.96 2.90 3.16
N ARG A 14 16.97 4.21 3.43
CA ARG A 14 16.71 4.75 4.79
C ARG A 14 15.33 4.38 5.31
N MET A 15 14.32 4.49 4.45
CA MET A 15 12.97 4.03 4.76
C MET A 15 12.90 2.54 5.06
N ARG A 16 13.55 1.70 4.23
CA ARG A 16 13.58 0.24 4.43
C ARG A 16 14.22 -0.12 5.77
N VAL A 17 15.37 0.47 6.09
CA VAL A 17 16.07 0.24 7.36
C VAL A 17 15.21 0.70 8.56
N SER A 18 14.51 1.82 8.42
CA SER A 18 13.60 2.32 9.45
C SER A 18 12.47 1.33 9.75
N TYR A 19 11.79 0.83 8.71
CA TYR A 19 10.73 -0.16 8.89
C TYR A 19 11.24 -1.52 9.36
N ASP A 20 12.44 -1.93 8.96
CA ASP A 20 13.09 -3.13 9.52
C ASP A 20 13.34 -2.97 11.03
N THR A 21 13.70 -1.76 11.48
CA THR A 21 14.02 -1.45 12.88
C THR A 21 12.79 -1.54 13.78
N ILE A 22 11.65 -1.05 13.29
CA ILE A 22 10.40 -0.96 14.08
C ILE A 22 9.40 -2.07 13.79
N ALA A 23 9.76 -3.08 12.98
CA ALA A 23 8.82 -4.03 12.40
C ALA A 23 7.90 -4.69 13.43
N ALA A 24 8.45 -5.22 14.51
CA ALA A 24 7.70 -5.93 15.54
C ALA A 24 6.71 -5.00 16.28
N GLU A 25 7.17 -3.85 16.77
CA GLU A 25 6.30 -2.90 17.48
C GLU A 25 5.23 -2.30 16.55
N TYR A 26 5.62 -1.96 15.32
CA TYR A 26 4.68 -1.49 14.31
C TYR A 26 3.61 -2.55 14.03
N ALA A 27 3.99 -3.83 13.90
CA ALA A 27 3.06 -4.92 13.67
C ALA A 27 2.05 -5.08 14.81
N ASP A 28 2.49 -5.06 16.08
CA ASP A 28 1.60 -5.19 17.24
C ASP A 28 0.54 -4.07 17.29
N ARG A 29 0.91 -2.85 16.87
CA ARG A 29 0.03 -1.69 16.86
C ARG A 29 -0.92 -1.66 15.67
N ILE A 30 -0.41 -1.96 14.49
CA ILE A 30 -1.13 -1.74 13.22
C ILE A 30 -1.95 -2.96 12.82
N TYR A 31 -1.49 -4.18 13.12
CA TYR A 31 -2.21 -5.39 12.74
C TYR A 31 -3.68 -5.45 13.21
N PRO A 32 -4.05 -5.03 14.44
CA PRO A 32 -5.44 -5.04 14.89
C PRO A 32 -6.27 -3.83 14.41
N GLU A 33 -5.67 -2.82 13.75
CA GLU A 33 -6.27 -1.49 13.58
C GLU A 33 -7.63 -1.52 12.86
N LEU A 34 -7.82 -2.43 11.90
CA LEU A 34 -9.04 -2.51 11.10
C LEU A 34 -10.29 -2.76 11.95
N LYS A 35 -10.15 -3.38 13.13
CA LYS A 35 -11.27 -3.58 14.07
C LYS A 35 -11.97 -2.27 14.43
N SER A 36 -11.20 -1.17 14.46
CA SER A 36 -11.67 0.17 14.82
C SER A 36 -11.86 1.09 13.60
N LYS A 37 -11.82 0.56 12.36
CA LYS A 37 -11.96 1.33 11.12
C LYS A 37 -13.11 0.84 10.25
N PRO A 38 -14.38 1.08 10.63
CA PRO A 38 -15.55 0.55 9.92
C PRO A 38 -15.65 1.02 8.46
N PHE A 39 -15.21 2.23 8.13
CA PHE A 39 -15.22 2.71 6.75
C PHE A 39 -14.20 2.00 5.88
N ASP A 40 -12.95 1.87 6.35
CA ASP A 40 -11.89 1.11 5.66
C ASP A 40 -12.34 -0.34 5.42
N ARG A 41 -12.96 -0.96 6.43
CA ARG A 41 -13.57 -2.29 6.34
C ARG A 41 -14.65 -2.39 5.26
N GLN A 42 -15.56 -1.42 5.19
CA GLN A 42 -16.59 -1.35 4.16
C GLN A 42 -16.01 -1.23 2.74
N LEU A 43 -14.97 -0.41 2.57
CA LEU A 43 -14.27 -0.29 1.29
C LEU A 43 -13.59 -1.59 0.87
N LEU A 44 -12.92 -2.26 1.83
CA LEU A 44 -12.28 -3.55 1.59
C LEU A 44 -13.27 -4.67 1.33
N ASP A 45 -14.45 -4.67 1.97
CA ASP A 45 -15.54 -5.62 1.69
C ASP A 45 -15.99 -5.49 0.22
N ARG A 46 -16.27 -4.25 -0.22
CA ARG A 46 -16.65 -3.97 -1.61
C ARG A 46 -15.55 -4.36 -2.60
N PHE A 47 -14.31 -4.00 -2.28
CA PHE A 47 -13.16 -4.35 -3.13
C PHE A 47 -13.01 -5.87 -3.25
N ALA A 48 -13.15 -6.61 -2.15
CA ALA A 48 -13.09 -8.07 -2.15
C ALA A 48 -14.15 -8.69 -3.07
N ASP A 49 -15.40 -8.20 -3.02
CA ASP A 49 -16.47 -8.66 -3.90
C ASP A 49 -16.14 -8.43 -5.39
N ASP A 50 -15.50 -7.31 -5.73
CA ASP A 50 -15.11 -6.97 -7.10
C ASP A 50 -13.95 -7.85 -7.63
N VAL A 51 -13.02 -8.29 -6.75
CA VAL A 51 -11.76 -8.91 -7.19
C VAL A 51 -11.63 -10.41 -6.89
N ARG A 52 -12.45 -10.98 -6.00
CA ARG A 52 -12.28 -12.39 -5.54
C ARG A 52 -12.26 -13.44 -6.67
N MET A 53 -12.93 -13.16 -7.78
CA MET A 53 -12.95 -14.05 -8.97
C MET A 53 -12.07 -13.55 -10.13
N SER A 54 -11.32 -12.47 -9.93
CA SER A 54 -10.55 -11.76 -10.98
C SER A 54 -9.09 -12.24 -11.09
N GLY A 55 -8.67 -13.17 -10.23
CA GLY A 55 -7.32 -13.71 -10.15
C GLY A 55 -6.55 -13.20 -8.94
N PRO A 56 -5.21 -13.31 -8.94
CA PRO A 56 -4.38 -12.89 -7.81
C PRO A 56 -4.50 -11.38 -7.51
N VAL A 57 -4.50 -11.05 -6.24
CA VAL A 57 -4.51 -9.68 -5.71
C VAL A 57 -3.20 -9.42 -4.96
N CYS A 58 -2.62 -8.23 -5.14
CA CYS A 58 -1.42 -7.83 -4.42
C CYS A 58 -1.75 -6.74 -3.39
N ASP A 59 -1.37 -6.96 -2.14
CA ASP A 59 -1.28 -5.93 -1.10
C ASP A 59 0.12 -5.29 -1.17
N ILE A 60 0.22 -4.07 -1.70
CA ILE A 60 1.49 -3.38 -1.99
C ILE A 60 1.88 -2.46 -0.83
N GLY A 61 3.10 -2.65 -0.33
CA GLY A 61 3.55 -2.08 0.95
C GLY A 61 2.71 -2.66 2.09
N CYS A 62 2.62 -3.99 2.14
CA CYS A 62 1.68 -4.68 3.01
C CYS A 62 2.01 -4.54 4.51
N GLY A 63 3.23 -4.15 4.89
CA GLY A 63 3.65 -4.07 6.29
C GLY A 63 3.41 -5.41 7.01
N PRO A 64 2.69 -5.43 8.15
CA PRO A 64 2.32 -6.65 8.86
C PRO A 64 1.14 -7.42 8.20
N ALA A 65 0.66 -6.96 7.05
CA ALA A 65 -0.32 -7.60 6.19
C ALA A 65 -1.74 -7.73 6.76
N GLN A 66 -2.19 -6.74 7.54
CA GLN A 66 -3.57 -6.65 8.03
C GLN A 66 -4.59 -6.49 6.90
N ILE A 67 -4.22 -5.80 5.81
CA ILE A 67 -5.07 -5.66 4.63
C ILE A 67 -5.17 -7.00 3.87
N ALA A 68 -4.03 -7.63 3.57
CA ALA A 68 -4.02 -8.97 2.97
C ALA A 68 -4.79 -10.00 3.81
N ARG A 69 -4.62 -10.02 5.15
CA ARG A 69 -5.41 -10.86 6.06
C ARG A 69 -6.90 -10.65 5.87
N TYR A 70 -7.33 -9.39 5.91
CA TYR A 70 -8.74 -9.02 5.78
C TYR A 70 -9.33 -9.48 4.45
N LEU A 71 -8.61 -9.32 3.35
CA LEU A 71 -9.02 -9.78 2.02
C LEU A 71 -9.03 -11.31 1.90
N PHE A 72 -8.03 -11.99 2.46
CA PHE A 72 -7.99 -13.45 2.47
C PHE A 72 -9.20 -14.04 3.20
N ASP A 73 -9.58 -13.47 4.35
CA ASP A 73 -10.77 -13.92 5.10
C ASP A 73 -12.08 -13.81 4.30
N ARG A 74 -12.08 -13.05 3.20
CA ARG A 74 -13.19 -12.91 2.25
C ARG A 74 -13.06 -13.79 1.01
N GLY A 75 -12.10 -14.70 1.00
CA GLY A 75 -11.86 -15.62 -0.11
C GLY A 75 -11.12 -15.00 -1.28
N VAL A 76 -10.46 -13.85 -1.10
CA VAL A 76 -9.59 -13.28 -2.13
C VAL A 76 -8.28 -14.05 -2.18
N ASN A 77 -7.84 -14.45 -3.38
CA ASN A 77 -6.49 -14.96 -3.61
C ASN A 77 -5.49 -13.81 -3.54
N VAL A 78 -4.98 -13.50 -2.35
CA VAL A 78 -4.12 -12.35 -2.08
C VAL A 78 -2.73 -12.78 -1.63
N PHE A 79 -1.72 -12.03 -2.06
CA PHE A 79 -0.35 -12.09 -1.53
C PHE A 79 0.12 -10.68 -1.19
N GLY A 80 1.13 -10.56 -0.33
CA GLY A 80 1.72 -9.28 0.05
C GLY A 80 3.06 -8.99 -0.64
N LEU A 81 3.32 -7.71 -0.92
CA LEU A 81 4.62 -7.23 -1.38
C LEU A 81 5.07 -6.08 -0.47
N ASP A 82 6.27 -6.15 0.07
CA ASP A 82 6.86 -5.08 0.87
C ASP A 82 8.36 -4.93 0.61
N LEU A 83 8.90 -3.74 0.84
CA LEU A 83 10.33 -3.46 0.70
C LEU A 83 11.11 -3.97 1.93
N SER A 84 10.51 -3.90 3.12
CA SER A 84 11.12 -4.25 4.41
C SER A 84 11.08 -5.76 4.63
N ALA A 85 12.25 -6.36 4.84
CA ALA A 85 12.33 -7.77 5.21
C ALA A 85 11.79 -8.00 6.63
N GLY A 86 11.99 -7.03 7.54
CA GLY A 86 11.43 -7.05 8.89
C GLY A 86 9.91 -7.14 8.87
N MET A 87 9.25 -6.28 8.08
CA MET A 87 7.79 -6.32 7.92
C MET A 87 7.31 -7.66 7.35
N LEU A 88 7.99 -8.19 6.34
CA LEU A 88 7.60 -9.48 5.76
C LEU A 88 7.77 -10.65 6.73
N ASN A 89 8.71 -10.58 7.66
CA ASN A 89 8.85 -11.60 8.70
C ASN A 89 7.65 -11.55 9.67
N GLU A 90 7.22 -10.36 10.09
CA GLU A 90 6.01 -10.19 10.90
C GLU A 90 4.75 -10.60 10.14
N ALA A 91 4.63 -10.21 8.87
CA ALA A 91 3.53 -10.60 8.01
C ALA A 91 3.39 -12.12 7.92
N LYS A 92 4.50 -12.85 7.67
CA LYS A 92 4.52 -14.33 7.63
C LYS A 92 4.14 -14.95 8.97
N ARG A 93 4.65 -14.40 10.09
CA ARG A 93 4.35 -14.88 11.44
C ARG A 93 2.86 -14.74 11.76
N LEU A 94 2.25 -13.62 11.39
CA LEU A 94 0.85 -13.30 11.66
C LEU A 94 -0.11 -13.95 10.64
N ASN A 95 0.39 -14.32 9.45
CA ASN A 95 -0.40 -14.79 8.31
C ASN A 95 0.22 -16.02 7.63
N PRO A 96 0.32 -17.18 8.30
CA PRO A 96 1.06 -18.34 7.77
C PRO A 96 0.46 -18.96 6.48
N ASN A 97 -0.75 -18.55 6.09
CA ASN A 97 -1.46 -19.04 4.90
C ASN A 97 -1.45 -18.05 3.72
N ILE A 98 -0.67 -16.96 3.81
CA ILE A 98 -0.57 -15.93 2.77
C ILE A 98 0.89 -15.88 2.28
N ASP A 99 1.06 -15.78 0.97
CA ASP A 99 2.38 -15.64 0.35
C ASP A 99 2.87 -14.18 0.41
N PHE A 100 4.20 -14.02 0.50
CA PHE A 100 4.84 -12.71 0.65
C PHE A 100 6.11 -12.59 -0.18
N ILE A 101 6.26 -11.47 -0.89
CA ILE A 101 7.38 -11.19 -1.79
C ILE A 101 8.08 -9.91 -1.33
N GLN A 102 9.41 -9.95 -1.22
CA GLN A 102 10.18 -8.73 -1.03
C GLN A 102 10.37 -8.00 -2.35
N GLY A 103 10.00 -6.73 -2.41
CA GLY A 103 10.05 -5.96 -3.65
C GLY A 103 9.75 -4.47 -3.46
N SER A 104 9.95 -3.69 -4.51
CA SER A 104 9.65 -2.26 -4.52
C SER A 104 8.41 -1.98 -5.37
N MET A 105 7.51 -1.12 -4.89
CA MET A 105 6.36 -0.69 -5.68
C MET A 105 6.75 0.13 -6.92
N LEU A 106 7.98 0.69 -6.93
CA LEU A 106 8.53 1.39 -8.09
C LEU A 106 8.84 0.43 -9.26
N GLN A 107 9.06 -0.84 -8.96
CA GLN A 107 9.31 -1.89 -9.95
C GLN A 107 8.90 -3.23 -9.37
N LEU A 108 7.67 -3.66 -9.68
CA LEU A 108 7.02 -4.79 -8.99
C LEU A 108 7.63 -6.15 -9.31
N GLY A 109 8.37 -6.27 -10.43
CA GLY A 109 8.93 -7.54 -10.88
C GLY A 109 7.87 -8.56 -11.35
N LEU A 110 6.60 -8.13 -11.46
CA LEU A 110 5.49 -8.97 -11.91
C LEU A 110 5.25 -8.80 -13.42
N GLY A 111 4.73 -9.86 -14.06
CA GLY A 111 4.31 -9.81 -15.46
C GLY A 111 3.19 -8.79 -15.68
N ALA A 112 3.12 -8.23 -16.89
CA ALA A 112 2.00 -7.38 -17.28
C ALA A 112 0.70 -8.19 -17.29
N ASP A 113 -0.44 -7.55 -16.97
CA ASP A 113 -1.76 -8.17 -17.03
C ASP A 113 -1.90 -9.48 -16.22
N THR A 114 -1.29 -9.53 -15.03
CA THR A 114 -1.28 -10.70 -14.15
C THR A 114 -2.24 -10.59 -12.97
N LEU A 115 -2.47 -9.37 -12.46
CA LEU A 115 -3.23 -9.14 -11.23
C LEU A 115 -4.70 -8.81 -11.52
N GLY A 116 -5.61 -9.44 -10.78
CA GLY A 116 -7.03 -9.10 -10.75
C GLY A 116 -7.32 -7.84 -9.93
N GLY A 117 -6.45 -7.54 -8.95
CA GLY A 117 -6.56 -6.32 -8.15
C GLY A 117 -5.28 -5.96 -7.40
N ILE A 118 -5.23 -4.72 -6.92
CA ILE A 118 -4.18 -4.18 -6.06
C ILE A 118 -4.85 -3.40 -4.93
N ALA A 119 -4.44 -3.66 -3.70
CA ALA A 119 -4.65 -2.77 -2.56
C ALA A 119 -3.31 -2.15 -2.16
N ALA A 120 -3.27 -0.85 -1.88
CA ALA A 120 -2.08 -0.19 -1.37
C ALA A 120 -2.50 0.86 -0.34
N PHE A 121 -2.54 0.45 0.93
CA PHE A 121 -2.98 1.30 2.03
C PHE A 121 -1.78 1.97 2.68
N TYR A 122 -1.74 3.30 2.63
CA TYR A 122 -0.76 4.14 3.30
C TYR A 122 0.71 3.87 2.93
N SER A 123 0.96 3.19 1.81
CA SER A 123 2.31 2.88 1.33
C SER A 123 2.80 3.84 0.23
N ILE A 124 1.88 4.36 -0.59
CA ILE A 124 2.19 5.35 -1.65
C ILE A 124 2.70 6.69 -1.11
N ILE A 125 2.47 6.97 0.19
CA ILE A 125 2.92 8.20 0.87
C ILE A 125 4.45 8.34 0.89
N HIS A 126 5.19 7.25 0.71
CA HIS A 126 6.66 7.30 0.63
C HIS A 126 7.20 7.64 -0.76
N ILE A 127 6.32 7.86 -1.73
CA ILE A 127 6.71 8.16 -3.11
C ILE A 127 6.63 9.68 -3.32
N GLY A 128 7.74 10.27 -3.76
CA GLY A 128 7.78 11.68 -4.16
C GLY A 128 6.79 11.97 -5.28
N ARG A 129 6.20 13.18 -5.28
CA ARG A 129 5.16 13.60 -6.25
C ARG A 129 5.54 13.35 -7.70
N GLU A 130 6.81 13.58 -8.04
CA GLU A 130 7.39 13.38 -9.36
C GLU A 130 7.43 11.90 -9.81
N GLN A 131 7.37 10.96 -8.87
CA GLN A 131 7.40 9.52 -9.13
C GLN A 131 6.02 8.85 -9.04
N VAL A 132 4.99 9.54 -8.52
CA VAL A 132 3.67 8.93 -8.31
C VAL A 132 3.06 8.43 -9.62
N VAL A 133 3.09 9.22 -10.69
CA VAL A 133 2.53 8.81 -11.98
C VAL A 133 3.23 7.57 -12.53
N ALA A 134 4.57 7.49 -12.42
CA ALA A 134 5.34 6.33 -12.84
C ALA A 134 4.99 5.08 -12.01
N THR A 135 4.83 5.25 -10.69
CA THR A 135 4.45 4.18 -9.75
C THR A 135 3.05 3.64 -10.05
N LEU A 136 2.07 4.53 -10.25
CA LEU A 136 0.71 4.15 -10.64
C LEU A 136 0.68 3.52 -12.04
N SER A 137 1.57 3.93 -12.94
CA SER A 137 1.70 3.31 -14.27
C SER A 137 2.24 1.89 -14.17
N GLU A 138 3.16 1.61 -13.26
CA GLU A 138 3.66 0.27 -12.96
C GLU A 138 2.56 -0.62 -12.35
N MET A 139 1.78 -0.09 -11.40
CA MET A 139 0.59 -0.77 -10.86
C MET A 139 -0.42 -1.08 -11.97
N ARG A 140 -0.71 -0.12 -12.87
CA ARG A 140 -1.59 -0.34 -14.02
C ARG A 140 -1.03 -1.39 -14.99
N ARG A 141 0.30 -1.43 -15.20
CA ARG A 141 0.92 -2.41 -16.11
C ARG A 141 0.63 -3.83 -15.66
N VAL A 142 0.75 -4.13 -14.37
CA VAL A 142 0.56 -5.48 -13.82
C VAL A 142 -0.90 -5.85 -13.64
N LEU A 143 -1.81 -4.89 -13.52
CA LEU A 143 -3.26 -5.15 -13.51
C LEU A 143 -3.70 -5.73 -14.85
N LYS A 144 -4.60 -6.72 -14.81
CA LYS A 144 -5.39 -7.17 -15.96
C LYS A 144 -6.32 -6.09 -16.43
N ARG A 145 -6.81 -6.22 -17.67
CA ARG A 145 -7.96 -5.45 -18.15
C ARG A 145 -9.14 -5.57 -17.17
N LYS A 146 -9.76 -4.45 -16.81
CA LYS A 146 -10.77 -4.31 -15.75
C LYS A 146 -10.30 -4.64 -14.33
N GLY A 147 -9.01 -4.88 -14.11
CA GLY A 147 -8.45 -5.09 -12.77
C GLY A 147 -8.56 -3.82 -11.93
N SER A 148 -8.81 -3.99 -10.63
CA SER A 148 -9.10 -2.88 -9.71
C SER A 148 -7.88 -2.45 -8.90
N LEU A 149 -7.76 -1.16 -8.65
CA LEU A 149 -6.79 -0.54 -7.75
C LEU A 149 -7.54 0.20 -6.65
N LEU A 150 -7.25 -0.14 -5.39
CA LEU A 150 -7.70 0.58 -4.22
C LEU A 150 -6.49 1.18 -3.48
N LEU A 151 -6.41 2.50 -3.43
CA LEU A 151 -5.39 3.26 -2.71
C LEU A 151 -5.98 3.90 -1.46
N ALA A 152 -5.19 3.95 -0.38
CA ALA A 152 -5.45 4.83 0.77
C ALA A 152 -4.19 5.66 1.08
N PHE A 153 -4.36 6.93 1.45
CA PHE A 153 -3.26 7.86 1.75
C PHE A 153 -3.71 8.98 2.70
N HIS A 154 -2.75 9.77 3.17
CA HIS A 154 -3.02 10.95 4.01
C HIS A 154 -3.28 12.18 3.15
N LEU A 155 -4.32 12.94 3.49
CA LEU A 155 -4.66 14.20 2.83
C LEU A 155 -3.84 15.36 3.39
N GLY A 156 -3.39 16.25 2.51
CA GLY A 156 -2.66 17.47 2.84
C GLY A 156 -1.68 17.87 1.74
N ASP A 157 -0.88 18.90 2.00
CA ASP A 157 0.14 19.41 1.08
C ASP A 157 1.57 19.18 1.59
N ASP A 158 1.73 18.84 2.86
CA ASP A 158 3.03 18.73 3.52
C ASP A 158 3.76 17.41 3.21
N VAL A 159 5.06 17.42 3.52
CA VAL A 159 5.86 16.20 3.66
C VAL A 159 6.25 16.10 5.12
N ILE A 160 5.83 15.01 5.77
CA ILE A 160 6.17 14.73 7.17
C ILE A 160 7.47 13.95 7.19
N HIS A 161 8.49 14.49 7.86
CA HIS A 161 9.72 13.76 8.14
C HIS A 161 9.60 13.06 9.50
N MET A 162 9.64 11.73 9.50
CA MET A 162 9.63 10.92 10.70
C MET A 162 11.06 10.61 11.10
N THR A 163 11.45 11.04 12.30
CA THR A 163 12.79 10.78 12.88
C THR A 163 12.77 9.86 14.09
N ASP A 164 11.60 9.63 14.67
CA ASP A 164 11.38 8.76 15.83
C ASP A 164 10.04 8.02 15.69
N PHE A 165 10.02 6.76 16.14
CA PHE A 165 8.80 5.99 16.33
C PHE A 165 8.90 5.23 17.66
N HIS A 166 8.26 5.76 18.71
CA HIS A 166 8.24 5.18 20.06
C HIS A 166 9.65 4.86 20.59
N ASP A 167 10.50 5.88 20.65
CA ASP A 167 11.89 5.78 21.12
C ASP A 167 12.83 4.98 20.21
N HIS A 168 12.35 4.55 19.04
CA HIS A 168 13.18 3.99 17.99
C HIS A 168 13.53 5.06 16.94
N PRO A 169 14.84 5.30 16.68
CA PRO A 169 15.25 6.23 15.63
C PRO A 169 14.84 5.66 14.27
N VAL A 170 14.16 6.50 13.49
CA VAL A 170 13.76 6.21 12.11
C VAL A 170 14.16 7.37 11.21
N ASP A 171 14.14 7.18 9.91
CA ASP A 171 14.39 8.22 8.92
C ASP A 171 13.62 7.90 7.63
N PHE A 172 12.42 8.45 7.53
CA PHE A 172 11.63 8.40 6.30
C PHE A 172 10.66 9.58 6.21
N GLU A 173 10.24 9.86 4.98
CA GLU A 173 9.26 10.89 4.68
C GLU A 173 7.91 10.25 4.33
N ALA A 174 6.84 10.92 4.73
CA ALA A 174 5.48 10.65 4.30
C ALA A 174 4.91 11.90 3.63
N THR A 175 4.73 11.82 2.32
CA THR A 175 4.07 12.83 1.50
C THR A 175 2.56 12.75 1.69
N LEU A 176 1.95 13.89 2.01
CA LEU A 176 0.50 14.05 2.02
C LEU A 176 0.07 14.52 0.62
N PHE A 177 -1.08 14.05 0.17
CA PHE A 177 -1.58 14.37 -1.17
C PHE A 177 -2.96 15.01 -1.10
N ARG A 178 -3.24 15.93 -2.01
CA ARG A 178 -4.61 16.39 -2.24
C ARG A 178 -5.40 15.35 -3.03
N ILE A 179 -6.72 15.28 -2.81
CA ILE A 179 -7.55 14.31 -3.54
C ILE A 179 -7.55 14.64 -5.05
N GLU A 180 -7.56 15.92 -5.43
CA GLU A 180 -7.53 16.36 -6.83
C GLU A 180 -6.19 15.99 -7.50
N GLU A 181 -5.10 16.09 -6.74
CA GLU A 181 -3.76 15.71 -7.20
C GLU A 181 -3.70 14.20 -7.47
N MET A 182 -4.14 13.36 -6.52
CA MET A 182 -4.10 11.91 -6.69
C MET A 182 -5.06 11.42 -7.79
N THR A 183 -6.24 12.03 -7.93
CA THR A 183 -7.14 11.73 -9.07
C THR A 183 -6.51 12.10 -10.42
N GLY A 184 -5.78 13.22 -10.48
CA GLY A 184 -5.01 13.64 -11.65
C GLY A 184 -3.91 12.63 -11.99
N TYR A 185 -3.16 12.18 -10.99
CA TYR A 185 -2.11 11.17 -11.18
C TYR A 185 -2.66 9.83 -11.66
N ALA A 186 -3.77 9.34 -11.09
CA ALA A 186 -4.40 8.11 -11.54
C ALA A 186 -4.80 8.18 -13.03
N LYS A 187 -5.42 9.29 -13.45
CA LYS A 187 -5.79 9.51 -14.85
C LYS A 187 -4.56 9.59 -15.75
N ALA A 188 -3.53 10.32 -15.35
CA ALA A 188 -2.28 10.45 -16.09
C ALA A 188 -1.55 9.11 -16.27
N ALA A 189 -1.65 8.22 -15.28
CA ALA A 189 -1.14 6.85 -15.36
C ALA A 189 -1.97 5.92 -16.27
N GLY A 190 -3.12 6.40 -16.79
CA GLY A 190 -4.02 5.65 -17.66
C GLY A 190 -5.03 4.77 -16.93
N LEU A 191 -5.32 5.06 -15.66
CA LEU A 191 -6.36 4.39 -14.88
C LEU A 191 -7.71 5.11 -15.03
N ASN A 192 -8.79 4.34 -15.07
CA ASN A 192 -10.15 4.86 -15.05
C ASN A 192 -10.61 5.05 -13.61
N LEU A 193 -10.67 6.30 -13.16
CA LEU A 193 -11.18 6.65 -11.83
C LEU A 193 -12.65 6.21 -11.68
N GLN A 194 -12.95 5.41 -10.66
CA GLN A 194 -14.31 5.02 -10.30
C GLN A 194 -14.84 5.86 -9.14
N GLN A 195 -14.04 6.01 -8.09
CA GLN A 195 -14.40 6.79 -6.91
C GLN A 195 -13.17 7.47 -6.31
N ALA A 196 -13.39 8.65 -5.75
CA ALA A 196 -12.47 9.38 -4.89
C ALA A 196 -13.24 9.74 -3.61
N MET A 197 -12.68 9.40 -2.45
CA MET A 197 -13.37 9.50 -1.16
C MET A 197 -12.45 10.10 -0.12
N GLU A 198 -13.04 10.78 0.85
CA GLU A 198 -12.33 11.36 1.99
C GLU A 198 -12.99 10.94 3.31
N ARG A 199 -12.21 10.86 4.38
CA ARG A 199 -12.69 10.56 5.73
C ARG A 199 -11.88 11.32 6.78
N ASP A 200 -12.54 11.84 7.82
CA ASP A 200 -11.86 12.36 9.00
C ASP A 200 -11.26 11.22 9.85
N PRO A 201 -10.10 11.40 10.50
CA PRO A 201 -9.48 10.33 11.27
C PRO A 201 -10.37 9.88 12.44
N TYR A 202 -10.26 8.62 12.82
CA TYR A 202 -10.88 8.15 14.05
C TYR A 202 -10.05 8.65 15.25
N PRO A 203 -10.67 9.34 16.24
CA PRO A 203 -9.95 9.80 17.43
C PRO A 203 -9.28 8.64 18.15
N GLU A 204 -8.04 8.83 18.62
CA GLU A 204 -7.25 7.88 19.43
C GLU A 204 -6.91 6.53 18.76
N VAL A 205 -7.45 6.24 17.57
CA VAL A 205 -7.23 4.98 16.85
C VAL A 205 -6.02 5.06 15.91
N GLU A 206 -5.79 6.23 15.32
CA GLU A 206 -4.84 6.38 14.22
C GLU A 206 -4.17 7.77 14.20
N TYR A 207 -3.18 7.95 13.32
CA TYR A 207 -2.54 9.26 13.12
C TYR A 207 -3.57 10.32 12.70
N GLN A 208 -3.58 11.49 13.34
CA GLN A 208 -4.65 12.49 13.21
C GLN A 208 -4.50 13.36 11.96
N SER A 209 -4.68 12.76 10.78
CA SER A 209 -4.83 13.46 9.51
C SER A 209 -6.04 12.93 8.74
N ARG A 210 -6.62 13.74 7.86
CA ARG A 210 -7.72 13.27 7.00
C ARG A 210 -7.20 12.22 6.02
N ARG A 211 -8.08 11.30 5.63
CA ARG A 211 -7.75 10.13 4.78
C ARG A 211 -8.33 10.31 3.40
N GLY A 212 -7.56 10.01 2.37
CA GLY A 212 -7.98 9.97 0.97
C GLY A 212 -7.98 8.54 0.46
N TYR A 213 -8.96 8.21 -0.38
CA TYR A 213 -9.07 6.90 -1.01
C TYR A 213 -9.37 7.05 -2.50
N ILE A 214 -8.73 6.22 -3.32
CA ILE A 214 -8.98 6.16 -4.77
C ILE A 214 -9.30 4.73 -5.14
N LEU A 215 -10.47 4.53 -5.75
CA LEU A 215 -10.82 3.30 -6.45
C LEU A 215 -10.74 3.57 -7.95
N ALA A 216 -9.92 2.81 -8.66
CA ALA A 216 -9.74 2.94 -10.10
C ALA A 216 -9.63 1.57 -10.77
N THR A 217 -9.78 1.52 -12.09
CA THR A 217 -9.63 0.27 -12.87
C THR A 217 -8.75 0.47 -14.09
N LYS A 218 -8.14 -0.60 -14.59
CA LYS A 218 -7.50 -0.60 -15.91
C LYS A 218 -8.56 -0.76 -17.01
N SER A 219 -8.51 0.08 -18.05
CA SER A 219 -9.31 -0.06 -19.28
C SER A 219 -9.15 -1.43 -19.93
#